data_AF-A0AAN7T3D7-F1
#
_entry.id   AF-A0AAN7T3D7-F1
#
_cell.length_a   1.000
_cell.length_b   1.000
_cell.length_c   1.000
_cell.angle_alpha   90.00
_cell.angle_beta   90.00
_cell.angle_gamma   90.00
#
_symmetry.space_group_name_H-M   'P 1'
#
loop_
_entity.id
_entity.type
_entity.pdbx_description
1 polymer ?
#
loop_
_entity_poly.entity_id
_entity_poly.type
_entity_poly.pdbx_seq_one_letter_code
_entity_poly.pdbx_strand_id
1 'polypeptide(L)'
;MQKSLRLAIWSLYELSVITFMRTRSYNTPAVDRARVVDDVFKFDSNWFPYPESEPVSAVDFETCANLQYDLHVLSADIASYLFDSKDRRHVLNDNLGDFDRRLKTFAACLPQPDDDQKLNPYIMDINLSYHSLRNALFNFFKSDEPPTDGSWRSKEIERYAREQCILSARAASGLFKVYLQRYGSRSFTIGMPQVAVSMAYMLIEELDEPEIQDLFHDMCLIITATARKWFIMRGHARMLFITAQQKKQVIPERTRRILSRIALDSWGPDSHKFFETSKYPNYALARGDDPRTATMGDLLERWRDFGLEPTMADTTPGTELDRARRGFAQEH
;
A
#
# COMPACT_ATOMS: atom_id res chain seq x y z
N MET A 1 -0.63 -29.14 -20.99
CA MET A 1 -1.21 -29.49 -19.66
C MET A 1 -0.27 -29.16 -18.50
N GLN A 2 0.98 -29.66 -18.45
CA GLN A 2 1.90 -29.40 -17.32
C GLN A 2 2.27 -27.91 -17.13
N LYS A 3 2.51 -27.15 -18.21
CA LYS A 3 2.80 -25.70 -18.13
C LYS A 3 1.62 -24.91 -17.55
N SER A 4 0.40 -25.20 -18.00
CA SER A 4 -0.84 -24.57 -17.52
C SER A 4 -1.10 -24.86 -16.05
N LEU A 5 -0.84 -26.09 -15.59
CA LEU A 5 -0.96 -26.45 -14.18
C LEU A 5 0.05 -25.70 -13.31
N ARG A 6 1.31 -25.57 -13.77
CA ARG A 6 2.32 -24.77 -13.05
C ARG A 6 1.91 -23.31 -12.95
N LEU A 7 1.41 -22.71 -14.03
CA LEU A 7 0.89 -21.33 -14.00
C LEU A 7 -0.27 -21.18 -13.01
N ALA A 8 -1.23 -22.11 -13.01
CA ALA A 8 -2.36 -22.07 -12.07
C ALA A 8 -1.92 -22.15 -10.60
N ILE A 9 -0.95 -23.02 -10.29
CA ILE A 9 -0.39 -23.13 -8.94
C ILE A 9 0.28 -21.81 -8.53
N TRP A 10 1.07 -21.21 -9.42
CA TRP A 10 1.73 -19.93 -9.16
C TRP A 10 0.73 -18.78 -9.01
N SER A 11 -0.32 -18.70 -9.82
CA SER A 11 -1.37 -17.69 -9.68
C SER A 11 -2.16 -17.82 -8.38
N LEU A 12 -2.45 -19.05 -7.93
CA LEU A 12 -3.08 -19.28 -6.62
C LEU A 12 -2.17 -18.83 -5.47
N TYR A 13 -0.87 -19.09 -5.59
CA TYR A 13 0.12 -18.61 -4.64
C TYR A 13 0.16 -17.07 -4.62
N GLU A 14 0.18 -16.39 -5.77
CA GLU A 14 0.14 -14.93 -5.83
C GLU A 14 -1.08 -14.33 -5.16
N LEU A 15 -2.28 -14.85 -5.46
CA LEU A 15 -3.51 -14.40 -4.83
C LEU A 15 -3.44 -14.52 -3.30
N SER A 16 -2.78 -15.57 -2.80
CA SER A 16 -2.57 -15.74 -1.36
C SER A 16 -1.57 -14.74 -0.77
N VAL A 17 -0.49 -14.40 -1.49
CA VAL A 17 0.53 -13.42 -1.05
C VAL A 17 -0.05 -12.00 -1.03
N ILE A 18 -0.77 -11.61 -2.09
CA ILE A 18 -1.43 -10.30 -2.21
C ILE A 18 -2.47 -10.10 -1.11
N THR A 19 -3.26 -11.14 -0.84
CA THR A 19 -4.40 -11.04 0.09
C THR A 19 -3.98 -11.20 1.56
N PHE A 20 -2.92 -11.97 1.83
CA PHE A 20 -2.61 -12.42 3.19
C PHE A 20 -1.09 -12.47 3.49
N MET A 21 -0.33 -11.37 3.40
CA MET A 21 1.10 -11.45 3.76
C MET A 21 1.35 -12.02 5.18
N ARG A 22 0.42 -11.86 6.12
CA ARG A 22 0.57 -12.37 7.51
C ARG A 22 0.14 -13.82 7.69
N THR A 23 -0.79 -14.34 6.88
CA THR A 23 -1.26 -15.73 6.97
C THR A 23 -1.09 -16.38 5.61
N ARG A 24 0.13 -16.80 5.32
CA ARG A 24 0.36 -17.67 4.16
C ARG A 24 -0.48 -18.93 4.34
N SER A 25 -1.57 -19.03 3.59
CA SER A 25 -2.32 -20.29 3.48
C SER A 25 -1.59 -21.31 2.61
N TYR A 26 -0.58 -20.87 1.85
CA TYR A 26 0.18 -21.70 0.91
C TYR A 26 1.68 -21.45 1.02
N ASN A 27 2.46 -22.54 0.95
CA ASN A 27 3.91 -22.48 0.80
C ASN A 27 4.29 -22.07 -0.63
N THR A 28 5.50 -21.53 -0.78
CA THR A 28 6.08 -21.31 -2.10
C THR A 28 6.04 -22.61 -2.91
N PRO A 29 5.50 -22.59 -4.14
CA PRO A 29 5.40 -23.80 -4.95
C PRO A 29 6.77 -24.46 -5.14
N ALA A 30 6.86 -25.77 -4.93
CA ALA A 30 8.08 -26.54 -5.15
C ALA A 30 8.40 -26.76 -6.64
N VAL A 31 7.55 -26.25 -7.55
CA VAL A 31 7.72 -26.36 -8.99
C VAL A 31 8.32 -25.08 -9.54
N ASP A 32 9.32 -25.21 -10.40
CA ASP A 32 9.93 -24.07 -11.09
C ASP A 32 8.86 -23.21 -11.76
N ARG A 33 8.97 -21.90 -11.54
CA ARG A 33 8.08 -20.95 -12.17
C ARG A 33 8.27 -21.00 -13.68
N ALA A 34 7.19 -21.30 -14.39
CA ALA A 34 7.13 -21.05 -15.82
C ALA A 34 7.08 -19.53 -16.02
N ARG A 35 8.09 -18.95 -16.67
CA ARG A 35 7.99 -17.58 -17.21
C ARG A 35 6.79 -17.53 -18.15
N VAL A 36 6.03 -16.44 -18.10
CA VAL A 36 5.08 -16.15 -19.16
C VAL A 36 5.95 -15.81 -20.36
N VAL A 37 5.96 -16.69 -21.36
CA VAL A 37 6.68 -16.54 -22.63
C VAL A 37 5.62 -16.43 -23.71
N ASP A 38 5.88 -15.63 -24.74
CA ASP A 38 4.99 -15.26 -25.85
C ASP A 38 4.09 -16.40 -26.37
N ASP A 39 4.55 -17.65 -26.32
CA ASP A 39 3.79 -18.81 -26.80
C ASP A 39 2.51 -19.17 -26.01
N VAL A 40 2.31 -18.70 -24.78
CA VAL A 40 1.06 -19.02 -24.02
C VAL A 40 -0.08 -18.09 -24.43
N PHE A 41 0.25 -16.88 -24.86
CA PHE A 41 -0.67 -15.82 -25.22
C PHE A 41 -0.24 -15.18 -26.55
N LYS A 42 0.04 -16.02 -27.58
CA LYS A 42 -0.06 -15.55 -28.97
C LYS A 42 -1.52 -15.20 -29.23
N PHE A 43 -1.95 -14.07 -28.70
CA PHE A 43 -2.98 -13.30 -29.33
C PHE A 43 -2.47 -13.08 -30.74
N ASP A 44 -3.29 -13.44 -31.74
CA ASP A 44 -3.05 -12.97 -33.10
C ASP A 44 -2.68 -11.49 -32.98
N SER A 45 -1.63 -11.05 -33.67
CA SER A 45 -1.07 -9.69 -33.65
C SER A 45 -2.07 -8.57 -34.02
N ASN A 46 -3.35 -8.92 -34.13
CA ASN A 46 -4.52 -8.11 -34.41
C ASN A 46 -5.42 -7.88 -33.17
N TRP A 47 -5.02 -8.32 -31.96
CA TRP A 47 -5.77 -7.96 -30.75
C TRP A 47 -5.47 -6.51 -30.36
N PHE A 48 -6.47 -5.64 -30.51
CA PHE A 48 -6.46 -4.28 -30.00
C PHE A 48 -7.44 -4.19 -28.84
N PRO A 49 -7.04 -3.61 -27.68
CA PRO A 49 -8.01 -3.33 -26.63
C PRO A 49 -9.06 -2.37 -27.17
N TYR A 50 -10.35 -2.74 -27.06
CA TYR A 50 -11.44 -1.85 -27.43
C TYR A 50 -11.63 -0.78 -26.33
N PRO A 51 -11.81 0.50 -26.67
CA PRO A 51 -11.79 1.07 -28.02
C PRO A 51 -10.37 1.30 -28.55
N GLU A 52 -10.21 1.18 -29.88
CA GLU A 52 -8.95 1.28 -30.65
C GLU A 52 -8.23 2.65 -30.57
N SER A 53 -8.69 3.57 -29.72
CA SER A 53 -8.24 4.95 -29.66
C SER A 53 -7.00 5.19 -28.80
N GLU A 54 -6.53 4.19 -28.04
CA GLU A 54 -5.38 4.35 -27.15
C GLU A 54 -4.13 3.66 -27.71
N PRO A 55 -2.95 4.31 -27.63
CA PRO A 55 -1.71 3.70 -28.07
C PRO A 55 -1.45 2.41 -27.28
N VAL A 56 -1.11 1.34 -28.01
CA VAL A 56 -0.68 0.07 -27.42
C VAL A 56 0.48 0.36 -26.47
N SER A 57 0.34 -0.02 -25.19
CA SER A 57 1.40 0.10 -24.18
C SER A 57 2.72 -0.42 -24.73
N ALA A 58 3.81 0.36 -24.59
CA ALA A 58 5.14 -0.07 -25.04
C ALA A 58 5.70 -1.26 -24.23
N VAL A 59 5.11 -1.57 -23.07
CA VAL A 59 5.42 -2.76 -22.29
C VAL A 59 4.32 -3.80 -22.51
N ASP A 60 4.73 -4.99 -22.94
CA ASP A 60 3.85 -6.13 -23.12
C ASP A 60 3.30 -6.68 -21.78
N PHE A 61 2.22 -7.46 -21.87
CA PHE A 61 1.55 -8.04 -20.71
C PHE A 61 2.45 -9.08 -20.01
N GLU A 62 3.27 -9.79 -20.77
CA GLU A 62 4.15 -10.86 -20.33
C GLU A 62 5.23 -10.32 -19.39
N THR A 63 5.88 -9.23 -19.77
CA THR A 63 6.88 -8.50 -18.97
C THR A 63 6.24 -8.00 -17.69
N CYS A 64 5.08 -7.37 -17.81
CA CYS A 64 4.26 -6.92 -16.71
C CYS A 64 3.98 -8.06 -15.70
N ALA A 65 3.40 -9.17 -16.17
CA ALA A 65 3.10 -10.32 -15.34
C ALA A 65 4.37 -10.88 -14.70
N ASN A 66 5.45 -10.99 -15.47
CA ASN A 66 6.70 -11.53 -14.98
C ASN A 66 7.33 -10.69 -13.86
N LEU A 67 7.26 -9.36 -13.95
CA LEU A 67 7.68 -8.43 -12.90
C LEU A 67 6.81 -8.54 -11.66
N GLN A 68 5.50 -8.66 -11.82
CA GLN A 68 4.58 -8.85 -10.69
C GLN A 68 4.90 -10.13 -9.91
N TYR A 69 5.12 -11.25 -10.61
CA TYR A 69 5.54 -12.50 -9.96
C TYR A 69 6.88 -12.35 -9.22
N ASP A 70 7.88 -11.71 -9.84
CA ASP A 70 9.19 -11.50 -9.22
C ASP A 70 9.06 -10.68 -7.92
N LEU A 71 8.18 -9.67 -7.91
CA LEU A 71 7.86 -8.89 -6.72
C LEU A 71 7.12 -9.71 -5.65
N HIS A 72 6.17 -10.57 -6.03
CA HIS A 72 5.46 -11.41 -5.07
C HIS A 72 6.35 -12.45 -4.40
N VAL A 73 7.32 -13.02 -5.12
CA VAL A 73 8.34 -13.91 -4.52
C VAL A 73 9.15 -13.16 -3.47
N LEU A 74 9.62 -11.94 -3.78
CA LEU A 74 10.30 -11.08 -2.82
C LEU A 74 9.42 -10.75 -1.61
N SER A 75 8.15 -10.39 -1.87
CA SER A 75 7.17 -10.06 -0.83
C SER A 75 6.93 -11.24 0.08
N ALA A 76 6.82 -12.43 -0.49
CA ALA A 76 6.66 -13.63 0.26
C ALA A 76 7.89 -13.82 1.15
N ASP A 77 9.11 -13.89 0.59
CA ASP A 77 10.32 -14.13 1.37
C ASP A 77 10.39 -13.17 2.57
N ILE A 78 10.25 -11.87 2.34
CA ILE A 78 10.21 -10.86 3.40
C ILE A 78 9.12 -11.18 4.45
N ALA A 79 7.91 -11.52 4.01
CA ALA A 79 6.82 -11.87 4.91
C ALA A 79 7.13 -13.10 5.80
N SER A 80 7.81 -14.13 5.29
CA SER A 80 8.21 -15.27 6.14
C SER A 80 9.16 -14.85 7.27
N TYR A 81 10.07 -13.92 7.01
CA TYR A 81 10.94 -13.40 8.07
C TYR A 81 10.19 -12.50 9.06
N LEU A 82 9.23 -11.72 8.58
CA LEU A 82 8.43 -10.83 9.42
C LEU A 82 7.43 -11.57 10.32
N PHE A 83 6.89 -12.73 9.91
CA PHE A 83 5.77 -13.36 10.60
C PHE A 83 6.02 -14.77 11.14
N ASP A 84 6.95 -15.54 10.56
CA ASP A 84 7.15 -16.95 10.94
C ASP A 84 8.22 -17.14 12.04
N SER A 85 9.11 -16.16 12.24
CA SER A 85 10.16 -16.24 13.28
C SER A 85 9.65 -15.79 14.66
N LYS A 86 10.16 -16.42 15.72
CA LYS A 86 10.04 -15.92 17.11
C LYS A 86 11.05 -14.81 17.42
N ASP A 87 12.19 -14.79 16.71
CA ASP A 87 13.23 -13.77 16.81
C ASP A 87 13.27 -12.95 15.51
N ARG A 88 12.20 -12.19 15.28
CA ARG A 88 11.93 -11.51 14.00
C ARG A 88 12.96 -10.43 13.71
N ARG A 89 13.32 -9.62 14.72
CA ARG A 89 14.23 -8.49 14.56
C ARG A 89 15.67 -8.92 14.30
N HIS A 90 16.19 -9.91 15.04
CA HIS A 90 17.56 -10.37 14.83
C HIS A 90 17.74 -10.96 13.42
N VAL A 91 16.84 -11.87 13.03
CA VAL A 91 16.91 -12.51 11.70
C VAL A 91 16.73 -11.48 10.59
N LEU A 92 15.84 -10.49 10.78
CA LEU A 92 15.67 -9.43 9.78
C LEU A 92 16.89 -8.50 9.71
N ASN A 93 17.53 -8.18 10.83
CA ASN A 93 18.77 -7.39 10.85
C ASN A 93 19.89 -8.07 10.05
N ASP A 94 20.09 -9.37 10.26
CA ASP A 94 21.14 -10.14 9.57
C ASP A 94 20.93 -10.20 8.06
N ASN A 95 19.67 -10.19 7.62
CA ASN A 95 19.28 -10.32 6.21
C ASN A 95 18.91 -8.98 5.54
N LEU A 96 18.89 -7.86 6.28
CA LEU A 96 18.45 -6.56 5.77
C LEU A 96 19.26 -6.12 4.54
N GLY A 97 20.59 -6.34 4.58
CA GLY A 97 21.47 -6.03 3.46
C GLY A 97 21.13 -6.83 2.19
N ASP A 98 20.74 -8.09 2.34
CA ASP A 98 20.32 -8.92 1.20
C ASP A 98 18.98 -8.47 0.63
N PHE A 99 17.99 -8.20 1.49
CA PHE A 99 16.68 -7.70 1.04
C PHE A 99 16.78 -6.34 0.37
N ASP A 100 17.52 -5.39 0.94
CA ASP A 100 17.71 -4.07 0.33
C ASP A 100 18.42 -4.19 -1.02
N ARG A 101 19.45 -5.05 -1.13
CA ARG A 101 20.11 -5.34 -2.41
C ARG A 101 19.14 -5.91 -3.44
N ARG A 102 18.36 -6.93 -3.08
CA ARG A 102 17.37 -7.57 -3.98
C ARG A 102 16.29 -6.59 -4.42
N LEU A 103 15.79 -5.75 -3.51
CA LEU A 103 14.83 -4.68 -3.84
C LEU A 103 15.43 -3.63 -4.77
N LYS A 104 16.69 -3.23 -4.57
CA LYS A 104 17.40 -2.30 -5.48
C LYS A 104 17.61 -2.92 -6.86
N THR A 105 17.99 -4.19 -6.92
CA THR A 105 18.09 -4.92 -8.19
C THR A 105 16.75 -4.99 -8.91
N PHE A 106 15.66 -5.28 -8.19
CA PHE A 106 14.32 -5.26 -8.77
C PHE A 106 13.94 -3.88 -9.31
N ALA A 107 14.21 -2.81 -8.55
CA ALA A 107 13.92 -1.44 -8.97
C ALA A 107 14.67 -1.04 -10.26
N ALA A 108 15.88 -1.53 -10.46
CA ALA A 108 16.64 -1.31 -11.70
C ALA A 108 15.98 -1.96 -12.94
N CYS A 109 15.10 -2.94 -12.75
CA CYS A 109 14.33 -3.59 -13.81
C CYS A 109 12.98 -2.89 -14.10
N LEU A 110 12.56 -1.93 -13.27
CA LEU A 110 11.28 -1.24 -13.46
C LEU A 110 11.42 -0.12 -14.50
N PRO A 111 10.44 0.02 -15.42
CA PRO A 111 10.34 1.20 -16.27
C PRO A 111 10.22 2.45 -15.41
N GLN A 112 11.01 3.48 -15.74
CA GLN A 112 11.04 4.72 -14.96
C GLN A 112 9.80 5.57 -15.24
N PRO A 113 9.31 6.35 -14.24
CA PRO A 113 8.14 7.24 -14.37
C PRO A 113 8.27 8.36 -15.40
N ASP A 114 9.47 8.62 -15.91
CA ASP A 114 9.72 9.67 -16.91
C ASP A 114 9.63 9.12 -18.35
N ASP A 115 9.50 7.81 -18.54
CA ASP A 115 9.35 7.17 -19.84
C ASP A 115 7.87 7.04 -20.20
N ASP A 116 7.28 8.14 -20.68
CA ASP A 116 5.84 8.31 -20.94
C ASP A 116 5.22 7.19 -21.79
N GLN A 117 6.00 6.58 -22.69
CA GLN A 117 5.55 5.50 -23.56
C GLN A 117 5.39 4.16 -22.83
N LYS A 118 6.11 3.96 -21.72
CA LYS A 118 6.15 2.69 -20.97
C LYS A 118 5.26 2.66 -19.73
N LEU A 119 4.71 3.80 -19.30
CA LEU A 119 3.87 3.89 -18.10
C LEU A 119 2.41 3.57 -18.37
N ASN A 120 2.13 2.28 -18.51
CA ASN A 120 0.75 1.79 -18.44
C ASN A 120 0.28 1.70 -16.96
N PRO A 121 -1.04 1.62 -16.69
CA PRO A 121 -1.57 1.53 -15.33
C PRO A 121 -1.02 0.37 -14.51
N TYR A 122 -0.66 -0.74 -15.16
CA TYR A 122 -0.21 -1.96 -14.51
C TYR A 122 1.26 -1.86 -14.04
N ILE A 123 2.14 -1.27 -14.84
CA ILE A 123 3.51 -0.92 -14.41
C ILE A 123 3.49 0.06 -13.24
N MET A 124 2.56 1.02 -13.24
CA MET A 124 2.39 1.92 -12.10
C MET A 124 1.93 1.18 -10.83
N ASP A 125 1.04 0.20 -10.95
CA ASP A 125 0.62 -0.65 -9.82
C ASP A 125 1.79 -1.49 -9.26
N ILE A 126 2.64 -2.03 -10.14
CA ILE A 126 3.87 -2.74 -9.73
C ILE A 126 4.82 -1.80 -9.00
N ASN A 127 5.04 -0.59 -9.52
CA ASN A 127 5.88 0.42 -8.85
C ASN A 127 5.35 0.80 -7.47
N LEU A 128 4.03 1.01 -7.33
CA LEU A 128 3.40 1.27 -6.04
C LEU A 128 3.54 0.08 -5.09
N SER A 129 3.35 -1.14 -5.59
CA SER A 129 3.51 -2.37 -4.83
C SER A 129 4.95 -2.56 -4.33
N TYR A 130 5.94 -2.21 -5.15
CA TYR A 130 7.35 -2.18 -4.76
C TYR A 130 7.59 -1.25 -3.57
N HIS A 131 7.09 0.00 -3.63
CA HIS A 131 7.22 0.94 -2.53
C HIS A 131 6.46 0.49 -1.28
N SER A 132 5.30 -0.17 -1.44
CA SER A 132 4.57 -0.76 -0.33
C SER A 132 5.36 -1.87 0.37
N LEU A 133 6.00 -2.76 -0.39
CA LEU A 133 6.84 -3.83 0.15
C LEU A 133 8.06 -3.26 0.89
N ARG A 134 8.69 -2.24 0.30
CA ARG A 134 9.82 -1.53 0.90
C ARG A 134 9.42 -0.87 2.22
N ASN A 135 8.26 -0.21 2.25
CA ASN A 135 7.70 0.35 3.48
C ASN A 135 7.42 -0.73 4.53
N ALA A 136 6.84 -1.86 4.15
CA ALA A 136 6.59 -2.96 5.08
C ALA A 136 7.87 -3.51 5.72
N LEU A 137 8.95 -3.66 4.93
CA LEU A 137 10.26 -4.10 5.40
C LEU A 137 10.86 -3.09 6.41
N PHE A 138 10.96 -1.82 6.02
CA PHE A 138 11.65 -0.82 6.83
C PHE A 138 10.84 -0.34 8.04
N ASN A 139 9.50 -0.28 7.93
CA ASN A 139 8.64 0.11 9.04
C ASN A 139 8.66 -0.89 10.21
N PHE A 140 9.16 -2.11 10.00
CA PHE A 140 9.39 -3.09 11.06
C PHE A 140 10.53 -2.67 12.01
N PHE A 141 11.55 -1.97 11.50
CA PHE A 141 12.68 -1.50 12.28
C PHE A 141 12.39 -0.22 13.08
N LYS A 142 11.22 0.41 12.88
CA LYS A 142 10.76 1.58 13.64
C LYS A 142 10.11 1.27 15.00
N SER A 143 10.09 0.01 15.44
CA SER A 143 9.22 -0.40 16.57
C SER A 143 9.75 0.01 17.96
N ASP A 144 8.82 0.32 18.87
CA ASP A 144 9.01 0.94 20.20
C ASP A 144 9.76 0.10 21.24
N GLU A 145 10.10 -1.16 20.95
CA GLU A 145 10.96 -1.93 21.87
C GLU A 145 12.38 -1.38 21.78
N PRO A 146 12.91 -0.82 22.89
CA PRO A 146 14.28 -0.35 22.91
C PRO A 146 15.20 -1.53 22.54
N PRO A 147 16.21 -1.31 21.69
CA PRO A 147 17.18 -2.35 21.40
C PRO A 147 17.69 -2.92 22.72
N THR A 148 17.58 -4.23 22.88
CA THR A 148 17.94 -4.95 24.11
C THR A 148 19.40 -4.71 24.52
N ASP A 149 20.23 -4.27 23.58
CA ASP A 149 21.65 -3.96 23.75
C ASP A 149 21.98 -2.45 23.78
N GLY A 150 21.01 -1.56 23.52
CA GLY A 150 21.23 -0.11 23.42
C GLY A 150 22.29 0.30 22.39
N SER A 151 22.66 -0.57 21.44
CA SER A 151 23.84 -0.37 20.61
C SER A 151 23.65 0.77 19.61
N TRP A 152 24.72 1.53 19.36
CA TRP A 152 24.74 2.61 18.36
C TRP A 152 24.32 2.12 16.96
N ARG A 153 24.63 0.84 16.65
CA ARG A 153 24.28 0.17 15.40
C ARG A 153 22.76 0.05 15.22
N SER A 154 22.00 -0.12 16.30
CA SER A 154 20.54 -0.17 16.24
C SER A 154 19.92 1.20 15.88
N LYS A 155 20.46 2.30 16.42
CA LYS A 155 19.98 3.66 16.11
C LYS A 155 20.26 4.08 14.67
N GLU A 156 21.40 3.67 14.11
CA GLU A 156 21.72 3.94 12.71
C GLU A 156 20.79 3.18 11.74
N ILE A 157 20.48 1.92 12.05
CA ILE A 157 19.52 1.12 11.28
C ILE A 157 18.13 1.75 11.35
N GLU A 158 17.68 2.19 12.52
CA GLU A 158 16.39 2.87 12.69
C GLU A 158 16.32 4.16 11.88
N ARG A 159 17.34 5.02 11.95
CA ARG A 159 17.42 6.24 11.14
C ARG A 159 17.38 5.93 9.64
N TYR A 160 18.19 4.97 9.19
CA TYR A 160 18.19 4.53 7.80
C TYR A 160 16.82 4.01 7.37
N ALA A 161 16.17 3.19 8.19
CA ALA A 161 14.84 2.65 7.91
C ALA A 161 13.78 3.76 7.81
N ARG A 162 13.81 4.73 8.73
CA ARG A 162 12.95 5.92 8.69
C ARG A 162 13.12 6.69 7.37
N GLU A 163 14.38 6.97 6.98
CA GLU A 163 14.68 7.63 5.71
C GLU A 163 14.14 6.84 4.51
N GLN A 164 14.32 5.51 4.48
CA GLN A 164 13.81 4.69 3.38
C GLN A 164 12.28 4.64 3.30
N CYS A 165 11.59 4.66 4.45
CA CYS A 165 10.14 4.76 4.51
C CYS A 165 9.64 6.10 3.94
N ILE A 166 10.26 7.23 4.34
CA ILE A 166 9.90 8.56 3.83
C ILE A 166 10.17 8.68 2.34
N LEU A 167 11.33 8.22 1.87
CA LEU A 167 11.66 8.20 0.43
C LEU A 167 10.65 7.38 -0.37
N SER A 168 10.21 6.24 0.16
CA SER A 168 9.20 5.40 -0.49
C SER A 168 7.82 6.05 -0.51
N ALA A 169 7.44 6.76 0.55
CA ALA A 169 6.20 7.53 0.59
C ALA A 169 6.21 8.71 -0.39
N ARG A 170 7.35 9.40 -0.53
CA ARG A 170 7.53 10.50 -1.50
C ARG A 170 7.41 9.99 -2.93
N ALA A 171 8.08 8.88 -3.26
CA ALA A 171 7.98 8.24 -4.57
C ALA A 171 6.55 7.76 -4.87
N ALA A 172 5.89 7.12 -3.90
CA ALA A 172 4.49 6.70 -4.05
C ALA A 172 3.54 7.89 -4.26
N SER A 173 3.75 9.02 -3.55
CA SER A 173 2.97 10.24 -3.77
C SER A 173 3.11 10.74 -5.20
N GLY A 174 4.35 10.83 -5.71
CA GLY A 174 4.61 11.19 -7.11
C GLY A 174 3.88 10.27 -8.10
N LEU A 175 3.98 8.95 -7.90
CA LEU A 175 3.29 7.95 -8.74
C LEU A 175 1.77 8.12 -8.71
N PHE A 176 1.18 8.36 -7.53
CA PHE A 176 -0.26 8.61 -7.43
C PHE A 176 -0.69 9.88 -8.16
N LYS A 177 0.11 10.95 -8.09
CA LYS A 177 -0.17 12.21 -8.80
C LYS A 177 -0.19 11.99 -10.31
N VAL A 178 0.87 11.36 -10.85
CA VAL A 178 0.95 10.99 -12.27
C VAL A 178 -0.22 10.09 -12.67
N TYR A 179 -0.55 9.08 -11.86
CA TYR A 179 -1.64 8.16 -12.15
C TYR A 179 -2.99 8.87 -12.20
N LEU A 180 -3.26 9.74 -11.22
CA LEU A 180 -4.50 10.51 -11.15
C LEU A 180 -4.64 11.49 -12.31
N GLN A 181 -3.55 12.15 -12.72
CA GLN A 181 -3.52 13.06 -13.86
C GLN A 181 -3.83 12.30 -15.16
N ARG A 182 -3.22 11.13 -15.37
CA ARG A 182 -3.32 10.38 -16.63
C ARG A 182 -4.59 9.53 -16.74
N TYR A 183 -4.96 8.82 -15.67
CA TYR A 183 -6.01 7.79 -15.71
C TYR A 183 -7.21 8.11 -14.82
N GLY A 184 -7.06 9.07 -13.90
CA GLY A 184 -8.08 9.41 -12.92
C GLY A 184 -8.30 8.32 -11.84
N SER A 185 -9.04 8.69 -10.80
CA SER A 185 -9.27 7.81 -9.63
C SER A 185 -10.22 6.63 -9.89
N ARG A 186 -10.96 6.64 -11.01
CA ARG A 186 -11.89 5.54 -11.36
C ARG A 186 -11.15 4.27 -11.77
N SER A 187 -9.97 4.44 -12.35
CA SER A 187 -9.13 3.39 -12.92
C SER A 187 -8.32 2.62 -11.87
N PHE A 188 -8.29 3.10 -10.62
CA PHE A 188 -7.62 2.37 -9.54
C PHE A 188 -8.12 0.94 -9.41
N THR A 189 -7.16 0.02 -9.24
CA THR A 189 -7.38 -1.34 -8.75
C THR A 189 -7.54 -1.30 -7.22
N ILE A 190 -8.10 -2.37 -6.62
CA ILE A 190 -8.29 -2.41 -5.16
C ILE A 190 -6.96 -2.42 -4.38
N GLY A 191 -5.87 -2.87 -5.01
CA GLY A 191 -4.54 -2.94 -4.40
C GLY A 191 -3.85 -1.58 -4.27
N MET A 192 -4.04 -0.68 -5.25
CA MET A 192 -3.36 0.61 -5.25
C MET A 192 -3.63 1.47 -4.01
N PRO A 193 -4.89 1.69 -3.55
CA PRO A 193 -5.14 2.48 -2.34
C PRO A 193 -4.56 1.83 -1.08
N GLN A 194 -4.35 0.51 -1.06
CA GLN A 194 -3.74 -0.17 0.08
C GLN A 194 -2.31 0.33 0.32
N VAL A 195 -1.60 0.73 -0.74
CA VAL A 195 -0.29 1.37 -0.63
C VAL A 195 -0.42 2.71 0.09
N ALA A 196 -1.39 3.55 -0.27
CA ALA A 196 -1.64 4.82 0.40
C ALA A 196 -2.00 4.63 1.87
N VAL A 197 -2.83 3.64 2.18
CA VAL A 197 -3.15 3.24 3.55
C VAL A 197 -1.87 2.88 4.32
N SER A 198 -1.07 1.95 3.80
CA SER A 198 0.17 1.48 4.44
C SER A 198 1.13 2.63 4.76
N MET A 199 1.31 3.56 3.81
CA MET A 199 2.15 4.74 3.98
C MET A 199 1.56 5.72 5.00
N ALA A 200 0.25 5.98 4.96
CA ALA A 200 -0.40 6.89 5.89
C ALA A 200 -0.22 6.45 7.35
N TYR A 201 -0.33 5.15 7.63
CA TYR A 201 -0.10 4.62 8.97
C TYR A 201 1.35 4.73 9.44
N MET A 202 2.32 4.69 8.52
CA MET A 202 3.73 4.90 8.85
C MET A 202 4.01 6.38 9.14
N LEU A 203 3.47 7.28 8.31
CA LEU A 203 3.69 8.73 8.42
C LEU A 203 3.00 9.35 9.66
N ILE A 204 1.95 8.71 10.17
CA ILE A 204 1.18 9.22 11.32
C ILE A 204 2.04 9.43 12.57
N GLU A 205 3.13 8.67 12.71
CA GLU A 205 4.07 8.75 13.85
C GLU A 205 4.98 9.98 13.78
N GLU A 206 5.01 10.66 12.64
CA GLU A 206 6.05 11.63 12.27
C GLU A 206 5.45 12.97 11.82
N LEU A 207 4.21 13.26 12.23
CA LEU A 207 3.45 14.44 11.76
C LEU A 207 3.98 15.78 12.29
N ASP A 208 5.06 15.79 13.06
CA ASP A 208 5.72 17.01 13.53
C ASP A 208 6.46 17.75 12.40
N GLU A 209 6.87 17.04 11.34
CA GLU A 209 7.57 17.64 10.20
C GLU A 209 6.59 18.10 9.11
N PRO A 210 6.65 19.37 8.65
CA PRO A 210 5.73 19.91 7.63
C PRO A 210 5.72 19.10 6.32
N GLU A 211 6.89 18.62 5.88
CA GLU A 211 6.97 17.80 4.68
C GLU A 211 6.23 16.46 4.83
N ILE A 212 6.31 15.85 6.02
CA ILE A 212 5.60 14.61 6.33
C ILE A 212 4.09 14.87 6.42
N GLN A 213 3.67 16.03 6.89
CA GLN A 213 2.26 16.45 6.86
C GLN A 213 1.71 16.58 5.43
N ASP A 214 2.53 17.03 4.47
CA ASP A 214 2.17 17.05 3.04
C ASP A 214 2.04 15.63 2.48
N LEU A 215 3.01 14.76 2.74
CA LEU A 215 2.93 13.35 2.29
C LEU A 215 1.73 12.62 2.90
N PHE A 216 1.47 12.81 4.19
CA PHE A 216 0.33 12.22 4.88
C PHE A 216 -0.99 12.73 4.29
N HIS A 217 -1.06 14.02 3.96
CA HIS A 217 -2.22 14.60 3.28
C HIS A 217 -2.45 13.95 1.91
N ASP A 218 -1.40 13.82 1.09
CA ASP A 218 -1.48 13.18 -0.22
C ASP A 218 -2.02 11.74 -0.12
N MET A 219 -1.50 10.94 0.81
CA MET A 219 -2.01 9.58 1.04
C MET A 219 -3.49 9.58 1.46
N CYS A 220 -3.87 10.49 2.35
CA CYS A 220 -5.26 10.62 2.81
C CYS A 220 -6.21 11.06 1.68
N LEU A 221 -5.74 11.86 0.72
CA LEU A 221 -6.51 12.22 -0.48
C LEU A 221 -6.81 10.98 -1.34
N ILE A 222 -5.85 10.07 -1.52
CA ILE A 222 -6.06 8.82 -2.27
C ILE A 222 -7.09 7.92 -1.57
N ILE A 223 -6.94 7.72 -0.26
CA ILE A 223 -7.91 6.96 0.54
C ILE A 223 -9.30 7.58 0.43
N THR A 224 -9.36 8.91 0.51
CA THR A 224 -10.61 9.68 0.42
C THR A 224 -11.27 9.54 -0.95
N ALA A 225 -10.49 9.67 -2.02
CA ALA A 225 -10.98 9.55 -3.40
C ALA A 225 -11.56 8.17 -3.69
N THR A 226 -11.05 7.13 -3.02
CA THR A 226 -11.42 5.73 -3.27
C THR A 226 -12.47 5.18 -2.30
N ALA A 227 -12.71 5.85 -1.17
CA ALA A 227 -13.78 5.54 -0.22
C ALA A 227 -15.21 5.59 -0.76
N ARG A 228 -15.42 6.27 -1.90
CA ARG A 228 -16.71 6.24 -2.62
C ARG A 228 -16.92 4.90 -3.33
N LYS A 229 -15.84 4.29 -3.84
CA LYS A 229 -15.85 3.04 -4.62
C LYS A 229 -15.79 1.81 -3.71
N TRP A 230 -14.97 1.87 -2.65
CA TRP A 230 -14.75 0.74 -1.76
C TRP A 230 -15.00 1.10 -0.31
N PHE A 231 -15.96 0.41 0.31
CA PHE A 231 -16.36 0.64 1.69
C PHE A 231 -15.19 0.45 2.68
N ILE A 232 -14.26 -0.48 2.39
CA ILE A 232 -13.07 -0.71 3.22
C ILE A 232 -12.18 0.51 3.39
N MET A 233 -12.11 1.40 2.40
CA MET A 233 -11.33 2.64 2.50
C MET A 233 -11.97 3.64 3.47
N ARG A 234 -13.29 3.58 3.70
CA ARG A 234 -13.95 4.34 4.78
C ARG A 234 -13.51 3.85 6.15
N GLY A 235 -13.44 2.52 6.31
CA GLY A 235 -12.90 1.87 7.51
C GLY A 235 -11.48 2.35 7.79
N HIS A 236 -10.60 2.33 6.78
CA HIS A 236 -9.23 2.83 6.92
C HIS A 236 -9.16 4.33 7.27
N ALA A 237 -9.97 5.18 6.64
CA ALA A 237 -10.00 6.62 6.97
C ALA A 237 -10.39 6.85 8.44
N ARG A 238 -11.40 6.14 8.94
CA ARG A 238 -11.82 6.21 10.35
C ARG A 238 -10.72 5.70 11.29
N MET A 239 -10.11 4.57 10.95
CA MET A 239 -9.04 4.00 11.76
C MET A 239 -7.79 4.88 11.80
N LEU A 240 -7.43 5.56 10.71
CA LEU A 240 -6.34 6.54 10.70
C LEU A 240 -6.63 7.69 11.65
N PHE A 241 -7.85 8.23 11.61
CA PHE A 241 -8.27 9.30 12.52
C PHE A 241 -8.14 8.87 13.99
N ILE A 242 -8.64 7.69 14.34
CA ILE A 242 -8.55 7.13 15.69
C ILE A 242 -7.09 6.88 16.09
N THR A 243 -6.28 6.36 15.17
CA THR A 243 -4.86 6.07 15.44
C THR A 243 -4.07 7.36 15.73
N ALA A 244 -4.34 8.46 15.03
CA ALA A 244 -3.73 9.74 15.33
C ALA A 244 -4.09 10.23 16.75
N GLN A 245 -5.37 10.12 17.13
CA GLN A 245 -5.83 10.48 18.47
C GLN A 245 -5.13 9.63 19.55
N GLN A 246 -5.02 8.32 19.35
CA GLN A 246 -4.33 7.41 20.28
C GLN A 246 -2.85 7.77 20.43
N LYS A 247 -2.18 8.12 19.33
CA LYS A 247 -0.78 8.56 19.33
C LYS A 247 -0.59 10.02 19.73
N LYS A 248 -1.67 10.74 20.08
CA LYS A 248 -1.68 12.17 20.43
C LYS A 248 -1.07 13.05 19.33
N GLN A 249 -1.20 12.62 18.09
CA GLN A 249 -0.67 13.30 16.92
C GLN A 249 -1.67 14.33 16.41
N VAL A 250 -1.19 15.52 16.07
CA VAL A 250 -2.04 16.61 15.58
C VAL A 250 -2.17 16.49 14.07
N ILE A 251 -3.32 15.99 13.60
CA ILE A 251 -3.62 15.95 12.16
C ILE A 251 -3.79 17.40 11.66
N PRO A 252 -3.09 17.80 10.58
CA PRO A 252 -3.27 19.11 9.96
C PRO A 252 -4.73 19.37 9.58
N GLU A 253 -5.21 20.60 9.80
CA GLU A 253 -6.61 20.96 9.62
C GLU A 253 -7.19 20.56 8.25
N ARG A 254 -6.44 20.79 7.17
CA ARG A 254 -6.84 20.40 5.81
C ARG A 254 -7.05 18.89 5.67
N THR A 255 -6.23 18.07 6.33
CA THR A 255 -6.31 16.60 6.28
C THR A 255 -7.42 16.11 7.20
N ARG A 256 -7.60 16.77 8.34
CA ARG A 256 -8.68 16.51 9.29
C ARG A 256 -10.04 16.63 8.61
N ARG A 257 -10.26 17.68 7.82
CA ARG A 257 -11.53 17.91 7.08
C ARG A 257 -11.87 16.80 6.08
N ILE A 258 -10.89 16.34 5.30
CA ILE A 258 -11.16 15.27 4.31
C ILE A 258 -11.43 13.92 4.98
N LEU A 259 -10.68 13.61 6.05
CA LEU A 259 -10.87 12.37 6.81
C LEU A 259 -12.19 12.39 7.58
N SER A 260 -12.52 13.49 8.25
CA SER A 260 -13.75 13.63 9.02
C SER A 260 -14.98 13.46 8.13
N ARG A 261 -15.00 14.07 6.94
CA ARG A 261 -16.10 13.94 5.98
C ARG A 261 -16.41 12.48 5.62
N ILE A 262 -15.40 11.62 5.52
CA ILE A 262 -15.60 10.21 5.19
C ILE A 262 -15.89 9.37 6.43
N ALA A 263 -15.15 9.62 7.51
CA ALA A 263 -15.28 8.88 8.77
C ALA A 263 -16.61 9.17 9.48
N LEU A 264 -17.25 10.31 9.20
CA LEU A 264 -18.53 10.76 9.77
C LEU A 264 -19.71 10.59 8.81
N ASP A 265 -19.67 11.22 7.64
CA ASP A 265 -20.87 11.34 6.80
C ASP A 265 -21.32 10.00 6.20
N SER A 266 -20.45 9.01 6.22
CA SER A 266 -20.68 7.71 5.58
C SER A 266 -20.70 6.53 6.55
N TRP A 267 -20.60 6.80 7.85
CA TRP A 267 -20.49 5.80 8.91
C TRP A 267 -21.75 5.73 9.77
N GLY A 268 -22.58 4.72 9.52
CA GLY A 268 -23.77 4.43 10.32
C GLY A 268 -23.48 3.57 11.57
N PRO A 269 -24.46 3.41 12.48
CA PRO A 269 -24.31 2.62 13.71
C PRO A 269 -23.81 1.19 13.48
N ASP A 270 -24.26 0.54 12.41
CA ASP A 270 -23.91 -0.84 12.06
C ASP A 270 -22.78 -0.94 11.01
N SER A 271 -22.11 0.18 10.66
CA SER A 271 -21.07 0.17 9.62
C SER A 271 -19.85 -0.69 9.96
N HIS A 272 -19.59 -0.93 11.25
CA HIS A 272 -18.54 -1.85 11.71
C HIS A 272 -18.84 -3.32 11.34
N LYS A 273 -20.12 -3.70 11.22
CA LYS A 273 -20.54 -5.09 10.95
C LYS A 273 -20.09 -5.61 9.58
N PHE A 274 -19.95 -4.71 8.60
CA PHE A 274 -19.37 -5.03 7.28
C PHE A 274 -17.93 -5.55 7.36
N PHE A 275 -17.27 -5.39 8.50
CA PHE A 275 -15.88 -5.77 8.73
C PHE A 275 -15.70 -6.91 9.75
N GLU A 276 -16.78 -7.50 10.27
CA GLU A 276 -16.74 -8.59 11.26
C GLU A 276 -15.95 -9.81 10.78
N THR A 277 -15.92 -10.08 9.47
CA THR A 277 -15.17 -11.20 8.88
C THR A 277 -13.85 -10.75 8.25
N SER A 278 -13.58 -9.45 8.23
CA SER A 278 -12.39 -8.88 7.60
C SER A 278 -11.19 -8.99 8.55
N LYS A 279 -10.36 -10.01 8.32
CA LYS A 279 -9.04 -10.13 8.95
C LYS A 279 -8.15 -9.01 8.43
N TYR A 280 -7.89 -8.03 9.29
CA TYR A 280 -7.24 -6.79 8.91
C TYR A 280 -5.74 -6.97 8.63
N PRO A 281 -5.24 -6.64 7.43
CA PRO A 281 -3.81 -6.67 7.12
C PRO A 281 -3.25 -5.26 7.24
N ASN A 282 -3.21 -4.70 8.45
CA ASN A 282 -2.38 -3.52 8.67
C ASN A 282 -1.17 -3.89 9.50
N TYR A 283 -0.09 -4.12 8.78
CA TYR A 283 1.21 -4.50 9.33
C TYR A 283 1.77 -3.44 10.29
N ALA A 284 1.43 -2.16 10.09
CA ALA A 284 1.85 -1.07 10.99
C ALA A 284 1.14 -1.13 12.36
N LEU A 285 -0.05 -1.73 12.43
CA LEU A 285 -0.81 -1.94 13.67
C LEU A 285 -0.66 -3.36 14.24
N ALA A 286 -0.16 -4.31 13.44
CA ALA A 286 0.05 -5.71 13.80
C ALA A 286 1.33 -5.97 14.64
N ARG A 287 1.86 -4.94 15.31
CA ARG A 287 3.13 -5.00 16.08
C ARG A 287 3.02 -5.76 17.41
N GLY A 288 1.84 -6.24 17.80
CA GLY A 288 1.61 -6.97 19.06
C GLY A 288 1.71 -8.50 18.96
N ASP A 289 1.98 -9.13 20.10
CA ASP A 289 2.25 -10.57 20.26
C ASP A 289 1.04 -11.51 20.18
N ASP A 290 -0.20 -11.01 20.05
CA ASP A 290 -1.37 -11.89 19.88
C ASP A 290 -1.58 -12.25 18.40
N PRO A 291 -1.44 -13.53 18.00
CA PRO A 291 -1.71 -14.01 16.65
C PRO A 291 -3.22 -14.12 16.36
N ARG A 292 -4.10 -13.86 17.34
CA ARG A 292 -5.56 -13.96 17.23
C ARG A 292 -6.23 -12.59 17.15
N THR A 293 -6.35 -12.11 15.90
CA THR A 293 -7.66 -11.73 15.34
C THR A 293 -8.53 -10.75 16.13
N ALA A 294 -8.14 -9.47 16.24
CA ALA A 294 -9.18 -8.44 16.21
C ALA A 294 -9.52 -8.20 14.72
N THR A 295 -10.76 -8.47 14.33
CA THR A 295 -11.23 -8.07 13.00
C THR A 295 -11.24 -6.56 12.91
N MET A 296 -11.21 -6.04 11.68
CA MET A 296 -11.41 -4.60 11.49
C MET A 296 -12.75 -4.16 12.13
N GLY A 297 -13.77 -5.03 12.09
CA GLY A 297 -15.05 -4.85 12.79
C GLY A 297 -14.89 -4.68 14.29
N ASP A 298 -14.15 -5.58 14.96
CA ASP A 298 -13.94 -5.55 16.41
C ASP A 298 -13.22 -4.26 16.86
N LEU A 299 -12.22 -3.83 16.08
CA LEU A 299 -11.49 -2.59 16.35
C LEU A 299 -12.40 -1.37 16.19
N LEU A 300 -13.19 -1.33 15.12
CA LEU A 300 -14.13 -0.24 14.84
C LEU A 300 -15.30 -0.19 15.82
N GLU A 301 -15.80 -1.35 16.27
CA GLU A 301 -16.86 -1.47 17.27
C GLU A 301 -16.37 -0.95 18.63
N ARG A 302 -15.20 -1.39 19.07
CA ARG A 302 -14.54 -0.89 20.29
C ARG A 302 -14.37 0.63 20.27
N TRP A 303 -14.26 1.22 19.09
CA TRP A 303 -14.02 2.65 18.89
C TRP A 303 -15.25 3.38 18.34
N ARG A 304 -16.44 2.81 18.53
CA ARG A 304 -17.71 3.48 18.24
C ARG A 304 -17.83 4.80 19.02
N ASP A 305 -17.38 4.79 20.27
CA ASP A 305 -17.56 5.90 21.23
C ASP A 305 -16.37 6.88 21.27
N PHE A 306 -15.30 6.63 20.50
CA PHE A 306 -14.18 7.55 20.40
C PHE A 306 -14.58 8.80 19.61
N GLY A 307 -14.93 9.84 20.38
CA GLY A 307 -15.10 11.25 20.07
C GLY A 307 -14.75 11.70 18.65
N LEU A 308 -15.77 11.69 17.80
CA LEU A 308 -15.90 12.71 16.77
C LEU A 308 -16.84 13.77 17.35
N GLU A 309 -16.34 14.63 18.23
CA GLU A 309 -17.12 15.81 18.59
C GLU A 309 -17.33 16.66 17.33
N PRO A 310 -18.58 16.92 16.93
CA PRO A 310 -18.88 17.68 15.73
C PRO A 310 -18.67 19.15 16.05
N THR A 311 -17.45 19.65 15.87
CA THR A 311 -17.25 21.10 15.80
C THR A 311 -17.25 21.56 14.34
N MET A 312 -18.39 22.16 14.02
CA MET A 312 -18.73 23.03 12.89
C MET A 312 -19.09 22.33 11.58
N ALA A 313 -20.40 22.16 11.43
CA ALA A 313 -21.10 22.09 10.16
C ALA A 313 -20.85 23.35 9.30
N ASP A 314 -21.16 23.18 8.02
CA ASP A 314 -21.21 24.15 6.93
C ASP A 314 -19.89 24.65 6.32
N THR A 315 -19.52 24.02 5.20
CA THR A 315 -19.38 24.74 3.92
C THR A 315 -19.32 23.77 2.73
N THR A 316 -20.37 23.88 1.90
CA THR A 316 -20.56 23.48 0.49
C THR A 316 -19.73 22.32 -0.12
N PRO A 317 -20.36 21.23 -0.58
CA PRO A 317 -19.72 19.91 -0.81
C PRO A 317 -18.90 19.69 -2.11
N GLY A 318 -18.68 20.69 -2.98
CA GLY A 318 -18.22 20.45 -4.37
C GLY A 318 -16.80 20.88 -4.76
N THR A 319 -16.12 21.74 -3.99
CA THR A 319 -15.02 22.55 -4.56
C THR A 319 -13.62 21.98 -4.36
N GLU A 320 -13.32 21.23 -3.30
CA GLU A 320 -11.93 20.80 -3.00
C GLU A 320 -11.43 19.61 -3.83
N LEU A 321 -12.28 18.64 -4.17
CA LEU A 321 -11.88 17.51 -5.03
C LEU A 321 -11.63 17.97 -6.48
N ASP A 322 -12.41 18.97 -6.93
CA ASP A 322 -12.20 19.64 -8.22
C ASP A 322 -11.08 20.70 -8.16
N ARG A 323 -10.68 21.13 -6.96
CA ARG A 323 -9.47 21.94 -6.74
C ARG A 323 -8.23 21.06 -6.73
N ALA A 324 -8.27 19.84 -6.19
CA ALA A 324 -7.18 18.87 -6.32
C ALA A 324 -6.94 18.52 -7.80
N ARG A 325 -8.01 18.29 -8.57
CA ARG A 325 -7.92 18.12 -10.04
C ARG A 325 -7.30 19.32 -10.77
N ARG A 326 -7.52 20.55 -10.29
CA ARG A 326 -7.01 21.78 -10.91
C ARG A 326 -5.62 22.19 -10.40
N GLY A 327 -5.30 21.92 -9.14
CA GLY A 327 -4.01 22.19 -8.52
C GLY A 327 -2.91 21.29 -9.10
N PHE A 328 -3.23 20.04 -9.42
CA PHE A 328 -2.30 19.16 -10.15
C PHE A 328 -2.15 19.49 -11.64
N ALA A 329 -2.90 20.45 -12.17
CA ALA A 329 -2.85 20.84 -13.59
C ALA A 329 -2.27 22.25 -13.81
N GLN A 330 -1.89 22.98 -12.75
CA GLN A 330 -1.53 24.40 -12.83
C GLN A 330 -0.10 24.74 -12.37
N GLU A 331 0.74 23.77 -12.02
CA GLU A 331 2.19 24.00 -11.94
C GLU A 331 2.81 23.41 -13.21
N HIS A 332 3.03 24.32 -14.17
CA HIS A 332 3.60 24.10 -15.49
C HIS A 332 5.05 23.61 -15.46
#